data_AF-A0A0H5QLK7-F1
#
_entry.id   AF-A0A0H5QLK7-F1
#
_cell.length_a   1.000
_cell.length_b   1.000
_cell.length_c   1.000
_cell.angle_alpha   90.00
_cell.angle_beta   90.00
_cell.angle_gamma   90.00
#
_symmetry.space_group_name_H-M   'P 1'
#
loop_
_entity.id
_entity.type
_entity.pdbx_description
1 polymer ?
#
loop_
_entity_poly.entity_id
_entity_poly.type
_entity_poly.pdbx_seq_one_letter_code
_entity_poly.pdbx_strand_id
1 'polypeptide(L)'
;FGYDDAPEGHCEVIYENVRVPASNIIAGWGRGFEVIQGRLGPGRIHHCMRSIGIAQRALDLMLERVTDERKKPFGKLLADHGTVVADIAKSRAEIESARLLVLSAAYQIDQFKAKGALKEIGIAKFVVPNMALQVVDRAMQVHGA
;
A
#
# COMPACT_ATOMS: atom_id res chain seq x y z
N PHE A 1 -9.61 -14.80 -1.94
CA PHE A 1 -9.95 -13.72 -2.90
C PHE A 1 -11.36 -13.98 -3.42
N GLY A 2 -12.20 -12.95 -3.60
CA GLY A 2 -13.55 -13.12 -4.18
C GLY A 2 -14.71 -12.60 -3.32
N TYR A 3 -14.68 -11.34 -2.91
CA TYR A 3 -15.94 -10.67 -2.55
C TYR A 3 -16.53 -10.01 -3.80
N ASP A 4 -17.84 -10.13 -3.95
CA ASP A 4 -18.62 -9.36 -4.90
C ASP A 4 -18.90 -7.99 -4.25
N ASP A 5 -18.22 -6.98 -4.77
CA ASP A 5 -18.28 -5.60 -4.30
C ASP A 5 -19.48 -4.85 -4.92
N ALA A 6 -20.50 -5.51 -5.47
CA ALA A 6 -21.69 -4.81 -6.01
C ALA A 6 -22.76 -4.56 -4.93
N PRO A 7 -23.32 -3.33 -4.80
CA PRO A 7 -23.08 -2.13 -5.62
C PRO A 7 -21.91 -1.25 -5.12
N GLU A 8 -21.28 -1.61 -4.00
CA GLU A 8 -20.19 -0.88 -3.33
C GLU A 8 -18.79 -1.20 -3.90
N GLY A 9 -18.44 -0.68 -5.09
CA GLY A 9 -17.19 -1.14 -5.73
C GLY A 9 -16.68 -0.30 -6.88
N HIS A 10 -16.06 -0.97 -7.85
CA HIS A 10 -15.55 -0.37 -9.09
C HIS A 10 -16.54 -0.65 -10.23
N CYS A 11 -16.99 0.39 -10.94
CA CYS A 11 -17.95 0.26 -12.03
C CYS A 11 -17.46 0.89 -13.34
N GLU A 12 -18.01 0.41 -14.44
CA GLU A 12 -17.96 1.11 -15.72
C GLU A 12 -19.02 2.22 -15.73
N VAL A 13 -18.64 3.40 -16.22
CA VAL A 13 -19.55 4.55 -16.34
C VAL A 13 -19.57 5.03 -17.79
N ILE A 14 -20.72 4.94 -18.44
CA ILE A 14 -20.94 5.38 -19.83
C ILE A 14 -21.51 6.80 -19.84
N TYR A 15 -20.86 7.71 -20.56
CA TYR A 15 -21.34 9.08 -20.79
C TYR A 15 -21.88 9.21 -22.23
N GLU A 16 -23.16 8.90 -22.45
CA GLU A 16 -23.82 9.05 -23.76
C GLU A 16 -24.64 10.35 -23.82
N ASN A 17 -24.26 11.26 -24.73
CA ASN A 17 -24.96 12.53 -24.96
C ASN A 17 -25.21 13.39 -23.70
N VAL A 18 -24.36 13.26 -22.69
CA VAL A 18 -24.50 13.99 -21.41
C VAL A 18 -24.18 15.47 -21.62
N ARG A 19 -25.13 16.35 -21.29
CA ARG A 19 -24.95 17.80 -21.32
C ARG A 19 -24.64 18.32 -19.91
N VAL A 20 -23.58 19.11 -19.79
CA VAL A 20 -23.21 19.78 -18.54
C VAL A 20 -23.06 21.29 -18.76
N PRO A 21 -23.44 22.14 -17.79
CA PRO A 21 -23.20 23.58 -17.87
C PRO A 21 -21.71 23.91 -17.95
N ALA A 22 -21.35 24.98 -18.67
CA ALA A 22 -19.97 25.48 -18.71
C ALA A 22 -19.44 25.87 -17.31
N SER A 23 -20.34 26.25 -16.39
CA SER A 23 -20.02 26.53 -14.98
C SER A 23 -19.51 25.30 -14.21
N ASN A 24 -19.68 24.08 -14.73
CA ASN A 24 -19.17 22.87 -14.10
C ASN A 24 -17.70 22.58 -14.43
N ILE A 25 -17.05 23.41 -15.26
CA ILE A 25 -15.62 23.28 -15.54
C ILE A 25 -14.82 23.54 -14.26
N ILE A 26 -14.06 22.55 -13.82
CA ILE A 26 -13.17 22.67 -12.66
C ILE A 26 -11.88 23.38 -13.10
N ALA A 27 -11.53 24.44 -12.38
CA ALA A 27 -10.35 25.31 -12.57
C ALA A 27 -10.31 26.12 -13.89
N GLY A 28 -10.53 25.51 -15.05
CA GLY A 28 -10.56 26.19 -16.34
C GLY A 28 -10.36 25.26 -17.54
N TRP A 29 -10.74 25.73 -18.73
CA TRP A 29 -10.60 24.97 -19.97
C TRP A 29 -9.13 24.60 -20.23
N GLY A 30 -8.87 23.35 -20.65
CA GLY A 30 -7.52 22.84 -20.94
C GLY A 30 -6.68 22.46 -19.71
N ARG A 31 -7.16 22.65 -18.48
CA ARG A 31 -6.38 22.43 -17.24
C ARG A 31 -6.58 21.05 -16.60
N GLY A 32 -7.18 20.09 -17.32
CA GLY A 32 -7.51 18.77 -16.78
C GLY A 32 -6.30 18.01 -16.20
N PHE A 33 -5.15 18.08 -16.87
CA PHE A 33 -3.93 17.42 -16.38
C PHE A 33 -3.39 18.04 -15.08
N GLU A 34 -3.50 19.35 -14.93
CA GLU A 34 -3.09 20.04 -13.71
C GLU A 34 -3.97 19.60 -12.52
N VAL A 35 -5.29 19.58 -12.73
CA VAL A 35 -6.26 19.15 -11.72
C VAL A 35 -5.98 17.71 -11.28
N ILE A 36 -5.75 16.79 -12.23
CA ILE A 36 -5.53 15.38 -11.89
C ILE A 36 -4.20 15.18 -11.16
N GLN A 37 -3.12 15.87 -11.53
CA GLN A 37 -1.85 15.77 -10.81
C GLN A 37 -1.94 16.35 -9.39
N GLY A 38 -2.67 17.46 -9.22
CA GLY A 38 -2.92 18.06 -7.90
C GLY A 38 -3.60 17.09 -6.93
N ARG A 39 -4.48 16.22 -7.44
CA ARG A 39 -5.15 15.17 -6.65
C ARG A 39 -4.30 13.90 -6.48
N LEU A 40 -3.68 13.42 -7.56
CA LEU A 40 -2.99 12.12 -7.55
C LEU A 40 -1.71 12.13 -6.70
N GLY A 41 -1.02 13.26 -6.58
CA GLY A 41 0.17 13.39 -5.73
C GLY A 41 -0.10 12.98 -4.27
N PRO A 42 -0.98 13.70 -3.54
CA PRO A 42 -1.37 13.33 -2.18
C PRO A 42 -1.98 11.93 -2.08
N GLY A 43 -2.84 11.56 -3.04
CA GLY A 43 -3.48 10.25 -3.07
C GLY A 43 -2.47 9.09 -3.05
N ARG A 44 -1.38 9.20 -3.82
CA ARG A 44 -0.30 8.20 -3.85
C ARG A 44 0.32 7.98 -2.47
N ILE A 45 0.61 9.06 -1.74
CA ILE A 45 1.21 8.97 -0.41
C ILE A 45 0.23 8.40 0.62
N HIS A 46 -1.04 8.79 0.59
CA HIS A 46 -2.05 8.21 1.47
C HIS A 46 -2.18 6.69 1.29
N HIS A 47 -2.06 6.18 0.06
CA HIS A 47 -2.01 4.74 -0.18
C HIS A 47 -0.75 4.11 0.42
N CYS A 48 0.43 4.70 0.23
CA CYS A 48 1.67 4.20 0.82
C CYS A 48 1.61 4.12 2.36
N MET A 49 1.10 5.16 3.02
CA MET A 49 0.93 5.19 4.48
C MET A 49 0.05 4.04 4.97
N ARG A 50 -1.10 3.81 4.32
CA ARG A 50 -2.01 2.69 4.65
C ARG A 50 -1.39 1.32 4.35
N SER A 51 -0.68 1.18 3.23
CA SER A 51 -0.01 -0.08 2.86
C SER A 51 1.06 -0.49 3.86
N ILE A 52 1.78 0.45 4.49
CA ILE A 52 2.70 0.14 5.60
C ILE A 52 1.93 -0.45 6.79
N GLY A 53 0.77 0.11 7.13
CA GLY A 53 -0.09 -0.45 8.18
C GLY A 53 -0.57 -1.86 7.86
N ILE A 54 -0.95 -2.13 6.61
CA ILE A 54 -1.32 -3.47 6.14
C ILE A 54 -0.13 -4.45 6.27
N ALA A 55 1.07 -4.05 5.83
CA ALA A 55 2.26 -4.87 5.95
C ALA A 55 2.62 -5.16 7.41
N GLN A 56 2.49 -4.16 8.30
CA GLN A 56 2.69 -4.36 9.74
C GLN A 56 1.69 -5.39 10.29
N ARG A 57 0.41 -5.26 9.95
CA ARG A 57 -0.61 -6.22 10.38
C ARG A 57 -0.33 -7.64 9.87
N ALA A 58 0.14 -7.77 8.64
CA ALA A 58 0.52 -9.07 8.08
C ALA A 58 1.72 -9.69 8.83
N LEU A 59 2.72 -8.88 9.19
CA LEU A 59 3.83 -9.31 10.02
C LEU A 59 3.37 -9.74 11.43
N ASP A 60 2.47 -8.99 12.06
CA ASP A 60 1.93 -9.33 13.38
C ASP A 60 1.20 -10.68 13.35
N LEU A 61 0.35 -10.90 12.34
CA LEU A 61 -0.33 -12.18 12.11
C LEU A 61 0.66 -13.32 11.82
N MET A 62 1.72 -13.04 11.07
CA MET A 62 2.80 -14.01 10.84
C MET A 62 3.46 -14.41 12.17
N LEU A 63 3.77 -13.45 13.04
CA LEU A 63 4.34 -13.72 14.36
C LEU A 63 3.40 -14.57 15.23
N GLU A 64 2.12 -14.20 15.32
CA GLU A 64 1.10 -14.98 16.03
C GLU A 64 1.05 -16.43 15.52
N ARG A 65 1.08 -16.61 14.19
CA ARG A 65 1.00 -17.92 13.54
C ARG A 65 2.22 -18.80 13.78
N VAL A 66 3.43 -18.23 13.81
CA VAL A 66 4.67 -19.03 13.97
C VAL A 66 4.91 -19.46 15.40
N THR A 67 4.34 -18.74 16.37
CA THR A 67 4.44 -19.05 17.80
C THR A 67 3.24 -19.85 18.33
N ASP A 68 2.27 -20.22 17.48
CA ASP A 68 1.12 -21.02 17.90
C ASP A 68 1.55 -22.46 18.26
N GLU A 69 1.50 -22.78 19.55
CA GLU A 69 1.84 -24.11 20.11
C GLU A 69 1.04 -25.27 19.49
N ARG A 70 -0.13 -24.99 18.91
CA ARG A 70 -0.97 -26.00 18.23
C ARG A 70 -0.45 -26.36 16.84
N LYS A 71 0.52 -25.62 16.31
CA LYS A 71 0.97 -25.70 14.93
C LYS A 71 2.45 -26.06 14.86
N LYS A 72 2.73 -27.35 15.03
CA LYS A 72 4.08 -27.91 15.03
C LYS A 72 4.35 -28.86 13.86
N PRO A 73 4.40 -28.36 12.61
CA PRO A 73 4.78 -29.22 11.49
C PRO A 73 6.17 -29.80 11.74
N PHE A 74 6.35 -31.09 11.43
CA PHE A 74 7.59 -31.82 11.71
C PHE A 74 8.02 -31.78 13.19
N GLY A 75 7.06 -31.63 14.12
CA GLY A 75 7.27 -31.69 15.56
C GLY A 75 7.92 -30.46 16.20
N LYS A 76 8.10 -29.36 15.46
CA LYS A 76 8.70 -28.11 15.95
C LYS A 76 7.83 -26.91 15.65
N LEU A 77 7.98 -25.82 16.39
CA LEU A 77 7.29 -24.58 16.05
C LEU A 77 7.82 -24.04 14.73
N LEU A 78 6.98 -23.32 14.00
CA LEU A 78 7.41 -22.63 12.78
C LEU A 78 8.51 -21.60 13.08
N ALA A 79 8.51 -21.00 14.28
CA ALA A 79 9.56 -20.10 14.75
C ALA A 79 10.93 -20.80 14.92
N ASP A 80 11.00 -22.13 15.00
CA ASP A 80 12.26 -22.88 15.11
C ASP A 80 12.90 -23.16 13.73
N HIS A 81 12.19 -22.87 12.63
CA HIS A 81 12.69 -23.06 11.28
C HIS A 81 13.41 -21.79 10.80
N GLY A 82 14.72 -21.87 10.56
CA GLY A 82 15.55 -20.71 10.23
C GLY A 82 15.09 -19.90 9.01
N THR A 83 14.47 -20.53 8.02
CA THR A 83 13.89 -19.83 6.85
C THR A 83 12.75 -18.89 7.25
N VAL A 84 11.88 -19.32 8.16
CA VAL A 84 10.77 -18.52 8.69
C VAL A 84 11.30 -17.32 9.48
N VAL A 85 12.33 -17.55 10.30
CA VAL A 85 12.99 -16.47 11.07
C VAL A 85 13.63 -15.44 10.13
N ALA A 86 14.28 -15.90 9.05
CA ALA A 86 14.85 -15.01 8.04
C ALA A 86 13.78 -14.17 7.33
N ASP A 87 12.63 -14.76 7.00
CA ASP A 87 11.51 -14.05 6.39
C ASP A 87 10.89 -13.00 7.32
N ILE A 88 10.77 -13.29 8.62
CA ILE A 88 10.34 -12.33 9.65
C ILE A 88 11.32 -11.15 9.72
N ALA A 89 12.62 -11.44 9.82
CA ALA A 89 13.66 -10.42 9.92
C ALA A 89 13.68 -9.51 8.68
N LYS A 90 13.60 -10.12 7.49
CA LYS A 90 13.52 -9.38 6.22
C LYS A 90 12.29 -8.50 6.15
N SER A 91 11.12 -9.03 6.52
CA SER A 91 9.86 -8.29 6.52
C SER A 91 9.90 -7.09 7.47
N ARG A 92 10.47 -7.24 8.67
CA ARG A 92 10.69 -6.11 9.59
C ARG A 92 11.57 -5.04 8.96
N ALA A 93 12.73 -5.41 8.40
CA ALA A 93 13.66 -4.46 7.80
C ALA A 93 13.04 -3.69 6.62
N GLU A 94 12.30 -4.38 5.75
CA GLU A 94 11.62 -3.77 4.61
C GLU A 94 10.52 -2.79 5.06
N ILE A 95 9.72 -3.14 6.08
CA ILE A 95 8.69 -2.26 6.65
C ILE A 95 9.31 -0.98 7.22
N GLU A 96 10.37 -1.08 8.03
CA GLU A 96 11.02 0.09 8.60
C GLU A 96 11.62 0.99 7.51
N SER A 97 12.27 0.38 6.52
CA SER A 97 12.85 1.13 5.38
C SER A 97 11.78 1.88 4.60
N ALA A 98 10.65 1.22 4.32
CA ALA A 98 9.51 1.83 3.64
C ALA A 98 8.88 2.96 4.46
N ARG A 99 8.79 2.79 5.79
CA ARG A 99 8.26 3.81 6.71
C ARG A 99 9.11 5.08 6.68
N LEU A 100 10.42 4.96 6.77
CA LEU A 100 11.34 6.10 6.67
C LEU A 100 11.28 6.78 5.30
N LEU A 101 11.17 6.00 4.21
CA LEU A 101 10.98 6.54 2.87
C LEU A 101 9.69 7.38 2.74
N VAL A 102 8.57 6.89 3.30
CA VAL A 102 7.30 7.62 3.28
C VAL A 102 7.35 8.87 4.17
N LEU A 103 7.97 8.81 5.34
CA LEU A 103 8.18 9.99 6.20
C LEU A 103 9.05 11.05 5.51
N SER A 104 10.10 10.63 4.80
CA SER A 104 10.92 11.53 3.99
C SER A 104 10.10 12.20 2.87
N ALA A 105 9.27 11.44 2.17
CA ALA A 105 8.38 12.00 1.14
C ALA A 105 7.32 12.95 1.74
N ALA A 106 6.75 12.62 2.90
CA ALA A 106 5.81 13.48 3.61
C ALA A 106 6.47 14.80 4.03
N TYR A 107 7.70 14.74 4.55
CA TYR A 107 8.47 15.93 4.88
C TYR A 107 8.70 16.83 3.65
N GLN A 108 9.05 16.26 2.48
CA GLN A 108 9.17 17.07 1.26
C GLN A 108 7.84 17.71 0.85
N ILE A 109 6.70 17.06 1.09
CA ILE A 109 5.38 17.65 0.84
C ILE A 109 5.14 18.83 1.78
N ASP A 110 5.49 18.71 3.06
CA ASP A 110 5.31 19.80 4.02
C ASP A 110 6.16 21.03 3.64
N GLN A 111 7.38 20.82 3.13
CA GLN A 111 8.28 21.90 2.73
C GLN A 111 7.92 22.52 1.37
N PHE A 112 7.57 21.70 0.38
CA PHE A 112 7.50 22.14 -1.03
C PHE A 112 6.15 21.87 -1.70
N LYS A 113 5.15 21.44 -0.94
CA LYS A 113 3.84 20.95 -1.43
C LYS A 113 3.99 19.71 -2.33
N ALA A 114 2.88 19.07 -2.63
CA ALA A 114 2.89 17.84 -3.46
C ALA A 114 3.53 18.02 -4.84
N LYS A 115 3.45 19.22 -5.44
CA LYS A 115 4.07 19.52 -6.74
C LYS A 115 5.61 19.56 -6.66
N GLY A 116 6.17 20.04 -5.55
CA GLY A 116 7.63 20.07 -5.33
C GLY A 116 8.21 18.70 -4.95
N ALA A 117 7.39 17.81 -4.38
CA ALA A 117 7.80 16.49 -3.88
C ALA A 117 7.49 15.32 -4.85
N LEU A 118 7.27 15.59 -6.14
CA LEU A 118 6.83 14.57 -7.10
C LEU A 118 7.80 13.40 -7.22
N LYS A 119 9.11 13.66 -7.12
CA LYS A 119 10.16 12.65 -7.17
C LYS A 119 10.04 11.69 -5.99
N GLU A 120 9.95 12.21 -4.77
CA GLU A 120 9.88 11.41 -3.55
C GLU A 120 8.56 10.65 -3.45
N ILE A 121 7.45 11.28 -3.84
CA ILE A 121 6.14 10.62 -3.99
C ILE A 121 6.24 9.44 -4.96
N GLY A 122 6.89 9.64 -6.10
CA GLY A 122 7.09 8.61 -7.12
C GLY A 122 7.90 7.43 -6.60
N ILE A 123 9.04 7.70 -5.95
CA ILE A 123 9.90 6.66 -5.35
C ILE A 123 9.13 5.87 -4.28
N ALA A 124 8.46 6.55 -3.35
CA ALA A 124 7.65 5.90 -2.33
C ALA A 124 6.56 5.02 -2.96
N LYS A 125 5.87 5.52 -3.99
CA LYS A 125 4.79 4.78 -4.66
C LYS A 125 5.25 3.56 -5.45
N PHE A 126 6.50 3.53 -5.88
CA PHE A 126 7.12 2.35 -6.48
C PHE A 126 7.53 1.31 -5.43
N VAL A 127 8.17 1.75 -4.34
CA VAL A 127 8.74 0.84 -3.32
C VAL A 127 7.67 0.22 -2.42
N VAL A 128 6.77 1.03 -1.88
CA VAL A 128 5.88 0.61 -0.78
C VAL A 128 4.91 -0.50 -1.17
N PRO A 129 4.22 -0.47 -2.33
CA PRO A 129 3.32 -1.55 -2.70
C PRO A 129 4.03 -2.89 -2.90
N ASN A 130 5.24 -2.88 -3.48
CA ASN A 130 6.03 -4.09 -3.67
C ASN A 130 6.44 -4.71 -2.32
N MET A 131 6.91 -3.87 -1.39
CA MET A 131 7.20 -4.30 -0.01
C MET A 131 5.95 -4.92 0.65
N ALA A 132 4.81 -4.23 0.58
CA ALA A 132 3.59 -4.71 1.21
C ALA A 132 3.15 -6.06 0.64
N LEU A 133 3.20 -6.24 -0.67
CA LEU A 133 2.91 -7.52 -1.32
C LEU A 133 3.87 -8.63 -0.86
N GLN A 134 5.18 -8.36 -0.81
CA GLN A 134 6.17 -9.34 -0.38
C GLN A 134 5.99 -9.77 1.08
N VAL A 135 5.68 -8.84 1.98
CA VAL A 135 5.41 -9.16 3.39
C VAL A 135 4.13 -9.98 3.53
N VAL A 136 3.06 -9.58 2.83
CA VAL A 136 1.78 -10.32 2.84
C VAL A 136 1.96 -11.72 2.29
N ASP A 137 2.71 -11.89 1.21
CA ASP A 137 2.98 -13.19 0.59
C ASP A 137 3.74 -14.13 1.54
N ARG A 138 4.79 -13.64 2.21
CA ARG A 138 5.50 -14.42 3.26
C ARG A 138 4.57 -14.78 4.42
N ALA A 139 3.74 -13.85 4.86
CA ALA A 139 2.77 -14.11 5.91
C ALA A 139 1.77 -15.20 5.49
N MET A 140 1.27 -15.17 4.26
CA MET A 140 0.40 -16.20 3.70
C MET A 140 1.10 -17.56 3.65
N GLN A 141 2.35 -17.61 3.18
CA GLN A 141 3.14 -18.85 3.09
C GLN A 141 3.28 -19.56 4.45
N VAL A 142 3.49 -18.79 5.51
CA VAL A 142 3.58 -19.30 6.90
C VAL A 142 2.24 -19.84 7.41
N HIS A 143 1.12 -19.29 6.95
CA HIS A 143 -0.20 -19.79 7.32
C HIS A 143 -0.51 -21.15 6.67
N GLY A 144 0.07 -21.43 5.50
CA GLY A 144 -0.21 -22.62 4.71
C GLY A 144 -1.46 -22.44 3.84
N ALA A 145 -2.01 -23.56 3.35
CA ALA A 145 -3.27 -23.60 2.60
C ALA A 145 -4.48 -23.73 3.53
#